data_AF-A0A2N6ET38-F1
#
_entry.id   AF-A0A2N6ET38-F1
#
_cell.length_a   1.000
_cell.length_b   1.000
_cell.length_c   1.000
_cell.angle_alpha   90.00
_cell.angle_beta   90.00
_cell.angle_gamma   90.00
#
_symmetry.space_group_name_H-M   'P 1'
#
loop_
_entity.id
_entity.type
_entity.pdbx_description
1 polymer ?
#
loop_
_entity_poly.entity_id
_entity_poly.type
_entity_poly.pdbx_seq_one_letter_code
_entity_poly.pdbx_strand_id
1 'polypeptide(L)'
;MKGHAVSEKPKIRDLLNESACEHNDTKKKACNTTTPGATSGGCAFEGAQISLFPYADAAHLVHGPLTCLSSSWETRATPTSYEGRDLTQMGFSTAVTTNDVIFGG
;
A
#
# COMPACT_ATOMS: atom_id res chain seq x y z
N MET A 1 34.68 -13.24 10.60
CA MET A 1 33.47 -12.46 10.98
C MET A 1 32.79 -13.23 12.10
N LYS A 2 32.74 -12.67 13.32
CA LYS A 2 32.20 -13.36 14.51
C LYS A 2 30.67 -13.36 14.41
N GLY A 3 30.06 -14.56 14.48
CA GLY A 3 28.61 -14.72 14.46
C GLY A 3 27.97 -14.06 15.68
N HIS A 4 26.93 -13.26 15.44
CA HIS A 4 26.10 -12.70 16.51
C HIS A 4 25.32 -13.84 17.19
N ALA A 5 25.32 -13.84 18.52
CA ALA A 5 24.59 -14.81 19.33
C ALA A 5 23.08 -14.64 19.13
N VAL A 6 22.42 -15.67 18.59
CA VAL A 6 20.95 -15.71 18.42
C VAL A 6 20.32 -16.09 19.76
N SER A 7 19.37 -15.28 20.23
CA SER A 7 18.63 -15.52 21.47
C SER A 7 17.84 -16.84 21.41
N GLU A 8 17.95 -17.66 22.47
CA GLU A 8 17.31 -18.98 22.64
C GLU A 8 15.79 -18.90 22.90
N LYS A 9 15.24 -17.72 23.20
CA LYS A 9 13.81 -17.56 23.50
C LYS A 9 12.96 -17.81 22.24
N PRO A 10 12.00 -18.76 22.25
CA PRO A 10 11.29 -19.21 21.04
C PRO A 10 10.57 -18.07 20.30
N LYS A 11 9.90 -17.19 21.06
CA LYS A 11 9.19 -16.01 20.49
C LYS A 11 10.11 -15.02 19.76
N ILE A 12 11.38 -14.92 20.17
CA ILE A 12 12.35 -14.02 19.53
C ILE A 12 12.89 -14.64 18.25
N ARG A 13 13.03 -15.97 18.20
CA ARG A 13 13.44 -16.70 16.99
C ARG A 13 12.40 -16.60 15.89
N ASP A 14 11.11 -16.64 16.24
CA ASP A 14 10.02 -16.50 15.28
C ASP A 14 9.96 -15.10 14.66
N LEU A 15 10.29 -14.05 15.44
CA LEU A 15 10.36 -12.66 14.95
C LEU A 15 11.57 -12.40 14.03
N LEU A 16 12.63 -13.21 14.16
CA LEU A 16 13.81 -13.19 13.29
C LEU A 16 13.63 -14.05 12.02
N ASN A 17 12.47 -14.70 11.85
CA ASN A 17 12.16 -15.50 10.67
C ASN A 17 11.63 -14.60 9.54
N GLU A 18 12.56 -13.94 8.84
CA GLU A 18 12.27 -13.05 7.73
C GLU A 18 12.09 -13.83 6.42
N SER A 19 11.01 -14.61 6.31
CA SER A 19 10.75 -15.50 5.16
C SER A 19 10.61 -14.82 3.79
N ALA A 20 10.43 -13.49 3.80
CA ALA A 20 10.34 -12.65 2.62
C ALA A 20 11.64 -11.90 2.29
N CYS A 21 12.66 -11.94 3.16
CA CYS A 21 13.93 -11.25 2.93
C CYS A 21 14.76 -11.92 1.84
N GLU A 22 15.52 -11.11 1.10
CA GLU A 22 16.32 -11.54 -0.05
C GLU A 22 17.39 -12.59 0.32
N HIS A 23 17.89 -12.52 1.56
CA HIS A 23 18.92 -13.40 2.11
C HIS A 23 18.37 -14.68 2.74
N ASN A 24 17.07 -14.95 2.64
CA ASN A 24 16.48 -16.16 3.16
C ASN A 24 16.61 -17.31 2.14
N ASP A 25 17.47 -18.28 2.44
CA ASP A 25 17.67 -19.48 1.60
C ASP A 25 16.37 -20.26 1.36
N THR A 26 15.40 -20.17 2.28
CA THR A 26 14.08 -20.79 2.18
C THR A 26 13.01 -19.74 1.87
N LYS A 27 13.07 -19.15 0.68
CA LYS A 27 12.07 -18.17 0.22
C LYS A 27 10.68 -18.80 0.23
N LYS A 28 9.79 -18.33 1.11
CA LYS A 28 8.36 -18.67 1.01
C LYS A 28 7.86 -18.08 -0.31
N LYS A 29 7.07 -18.85 -1.08
CA LYS A 29 6.40 -18.29 -2.27
C LYS A 29 5.61 -17.06 -1.83
N ALA A 30 5.81 -15.94 -2.52
CA ALA A 30 4.99 -14.75 -2.33
C ALA A 30 3.51 -15.13 -2.43
N CYS A 31 2.67 -14.46 -1.66
CA CYS A 31 1.23 -14.69 -1.69
C CYS A 31 0.71 -14.43 -3.13
N ASN A 32 0.08 -15.45 -3.72
CA ASN A 32 -0.60 -15.45 -5.02
C ASN A 32 -0.02 -14.53 -6.11
N THR A 33 0.88 -15.06 -6.94
CA THR A 33 1.09 -14.48 -8.29
C THR A 33 -0.24 -14.55 -9.03
N THR A 34 -0.75 -13.40 -9.48
CA THR A 34 -2.00 -13.33 -10.21
C THR A 34 -1.86 -14.04 -11.57
N THR A 35 -2.84 -14.85 -11.91
CA THR A 35 -2.93 -15.46 -13.25
C THR A 35 -3.55 -14.44 -14.19
N PRO A 36 -2.95 -14.12 -15.35
CA PRO A 36 -3.57 -13.24 -16.34
C PRO A 36 -4.99 -13.72 -16.69
N GLY A 37 -5.97 -12.81 -16.65
CA GLY A 37 -7.38 -13.13 -16.87
C GLY A 37 -8.14 -13.60 -15.62
N ALA A 38 -7.47 -13.86 -14.50
CA ALA A 38 -8.13 -13.94 -13.21
C ALA A 38 -8.54 -12.51 -12.78
N THR A 39 -9.81 -12.32 -12.44
CA THR A 39 -10.39 -11.00 -12.13
C THR A 39 -10.21 -10.59 -10.67
N SER A 40 -9.48 -11.38 -9.87
CA SER A 40 -9.29 -11.14 -8.44
C SER A 40 -7.92 -10.55 -8.13
N GLY A 41 -7.92 -9.47 -7.34
CA GLY A 41 -6.71 -8.80 -6.85
C GLY A 41 -6.66 -7.34 -7.28
N GLY A 42 -6.66 -6.44 -6.30
CA GLY A 42 -6.39 -5.02 -6.50
C GLY A 42 -4.91 -4.75 -6.76
N CYS A 43 -4.58 -3.48 -6.99
CA CYS A 43 -3.19 -3.03 -7.11
C CYS A 43 -2.62 -2.55 -5.77
N ALA A 44 -1.30 -2.37 -5.69
CA ALA A 44 -0.65 -1.86 -4.48
C ALA A 44 -1.20 -0.48 -4.07
N PHE A 45 -1.59 0.37 -5.03
CA PHE A 45 -2.23 1.65 -4.77
C PHE A 45 -3.57 1.49 -4.06
N GLU A 46 -4.43 0.58 -4.51
CA GLU A 46 -5.71 0.30 -3.84
C GLU A 46 -5.48 -0.18 -2.40
N GLY A 47 -4.50 -1.07 -2.18
CA GLY A 47 -4.11 -1.51 -0.84
C GLY A 47 -3.62 -0.38 0.06
N ALA A 48 -2.83 0.56 -0.49
CA ALA A 48 -2.39 1.75 0.22
C ALA A 48 -3.58 2.68 0.54
N GLN A 49 -4.48 2.90 -0.41
CA GLN A 49 -5.67 3.73 -0.22
C GLN A 49 -6.56 3.17 0.88
N ILE A 50 -6.85 1.87 0.85
CA ILE A 50 -7.62 1.15 1.86
C ILE A 50 -7.04 1.33 3.27
N SER A 51 -5.71 1.36 3.37
CA SER A 51 -4.99 1.42 4.64
C SER A 51 -4.77 2.85 5.15
N LEU A 52 -4.63 3.82 4.25
CA LEU A 52 -4.21 5.19 4.57
C LEU A 52 -5.34 6.22 4.48
N PHE A 53 -6.30 6.10 3.56
CA PHE A 53 -7.39 7.09 3.45
C PHE A 53 -8.26 7.28 4.71
N PRO A 54 -8.33 6.35 5.67
CA PRO A 54 -9.00 6.58 6.96
C PRO A 54 -8.39 7.69 7.83
N TYR A 55 -7.24 8.27 7.50
CA TYR A 55 -6.66 9.38 8.26
C TYR A 55 -7.32 10.71 7.88
N ALA A 56 -8.34 11.08 8.65
CA ALA A 56 -9.21 12.23 8.36
C ALA A 56 -8.52 13.59 8.34
N ASP A 57 -7.36 13.72 8.97
CA ASP A 57 -6.58 14.96 9.07
C ASP A 57 -5.43 15.06 8.04
N ALA A 58 -5.33 14.08 7.13
CA ALA A 58 -4.31 14.04 6.08
C ALA A 58 -4.92 14.27 4.69
N ALA A 59 -4.27 15.11 3.88
CA ALA A 59 -4.58 15.26 2.47
C ALA A 59 -3.82 14.21 1.66
N HIS A 60 -4.52 13.16 1.21
CA HIS A 60 -3.92 12.12 0.39
C HIS A 60 -3.92 12.49 -1.09
N LEU A 61 -2.79 13.00 -1.58
CA LEU A 61 -2.61 13.35 -3.00
C LEU A 61 -2.27 12.10 -3.83
N VAL A 62 -3.17 11.73 -4.73
CA VAL A 62 -2.93 10.67 -5.72
C VAL A 62 -2.21 11.25 -6.93
N HIS A 63 -0.90 11.00 -7.01
CA HIS A 63 -0.10 11.39 -8.16
C HIS A 63 -0.23 10.34 -9.27
N GLY A 64 -0.98 10.68 -10.31
CA GLY A 64 -1.25 9.79 -11.44
C GLY A 64 -2.38 10.31 -12.33
N PRO A 65 -2.74 9.57 -13.38
CA PRO A 65 -3.90 9.89 -14.19
C PRO A 65 -5.17 9.85 -13.35
N LEU A 66 -6.15 10.67 -13.73
CA LEU A 66 -7.40 10.81 -12.97
C LEU A 66 -8.13 9.47 -12.77
N THR A 67 -7.97 8.53 -13.70
CA THR A 67 -8.65 7.22 -13.70
C THR A 67 -8.42 6.41 -12.43
N CYS A 68 -7.22 6.42 -11.85
CA CYS A 68 -6.90 5.65 -10.65
C CYS A 68 -7.71 6.12 -9.43
N LEU A 69 -7.82 7.44 -9.24
CA LEU A 69 -8.62 8.01 -8.15
C LEU A 69 -10.11 7.91 -8.47
N SER A 70 -10.55 8.21 -9.70
CA SER A 70 -11.97 8.17 -10.05
C SER A 70 -12.63 6.80 -9.86
N SER A 71 -11.91 5.70 -10.06
CA SER A 71 -12.46 4.35 -9.84
C SER A 71 -12.51 3.92 -8.39
N SER A 72 -11.78 4.61 -7.51
CA SER A 72 -11.51 4.16 -6.13
C SER A 72 -12.04 5.14 -5.08
N TRP A 73 -12.28 6.39 -5.45
CA TRP A 73 -12.82 7.43 -4.58
C TRP A 73 -14.18 7.02 -4.00
N GLU A 74 -14.31 7.15 -2.69
CA GLU A 74 -15.48 6.83 -1.88
C GLU A 74 -15.93 5.36 -1.89
N THR A 75 -15.20 4.46 -2.54
CA THR A 75 -15.57 3.03 -2.60
C THR A 75 -15.58 2.33 -1.24
N ARG A 76 -14.88 2.90 -0.24
CA ARG A 76 -14.73 2.33 1.09
C ARG A 76 -15.68 2.89 2.15
N ALA A 77 -16.27 4.07 1.91
CA ALA A 77 -17.18 4.75 2.83
C ALA A 77 -16.70 4.74 4.31
N THR A 78 -15.45 5.15 4.56
CA THR A 78 -14.87 5.09 5.90
C THR A 78 -15.56 6.07 6.84
N PRO A 79 -16.18 5.63 7.96
CA PRO A 79 -16.74 6.54 8.95
C PRO A 79 -15.61 7.24 9.73
N THR A 80 -15.86 8.47 10.15
CA THR A 80 -14.93 9.23 10.98
C THR A 80 -15.67 9.85 12.16
N SER A 81 -14.98 9.93 13.30
CA SER A 81 -15.40 10.69 14.48
C SER A 81 -14.46 11.89 14.71
N TYR A 82 -13.65 12.25 13.72
CA TYR A 82 -12.69 13.34 13.82
C TYR A 82 -13.44 14.68 13.91
N GLU A 83 -13.17 15.46 14.95
CA GLU A 83 -13.87 16.72 15.22
C GLU A 83 -13.42 17.88 14.31
N GLY A 84 -12.25 17.75 13.68
CA GLY A 84 -11.68 18.76 12.78
C GLY A 84 -12.24 18.69 11.36
N ARG A 85 -11.53 19.31 10.41
CA ARG A 85 -11.89 19.22 9.00
C ARG A 85 -11.63 17.82 8.48
N ASP A 86 -12.70 17.10 8.19
CA ASP A 86 -12.65 15.76 7.59
C ASP A 86 -12.26 15.81 6.11
N LEU A 87 -11.18 15.10 5.77
CA LEU A 87 -10.69 14.92 4.40
C LEU A 87 -10.91 13.51 3.85
N THR A 88 -11.51 12.58 4.61
CA THR A 88 -11.67 11.18 4.19
C THR A 88 -12.54 11.00 2.93
N GLN A 89 -13.48 11.92 2.70
CA GLN A 89 -14.38 11.94 1.54
C GLN A 89 -13.85 12.83 0.39
N MET A 90 -12.69 13.47 0.55
CA MET A 90 -12.14 14.38 -0.45
C MET A 90 -11.14 13.65 -1.37
N GLY A 91 -11.27 13.85 -2.68
CA GLY A 91 -10.31 13.36 -3.67
C GLY A 91 -9.30 14.42 -4.08
N PHE A 92 -8.00 14.16 -3.88
CA PHE A 92 -6.91 15.01 -4.39
C PHE A 92 -6.10 14.24 -5.42
N SER A 93 -5.88 14.84 -6.60
CA SER A 93 -5.04 14.24 -7.64
C SER A 93 -4.29 15.30 -8.42
N THR A 94 -3.12 14.94 -8.95
CA THR A 94 -2.39 15.76 -9.92
C THR A 94 -2.95 15.64 -11.33
N ALA A 95 -3.87 14.68 -11.59
CA ALA A 95 -4.52 14.48 -12.88
C ALA A 95 -3.54 14.46 -14.07
N VAL A 96 -2.51 13.60 -13.96
CA VAL A 96 -1.41 13.47 -14.93
C VAL A 96 -1.97 13.34 -16.35
N THR A 97 -1.54 14.25 -17.21
CA THR A 97 -1.87 14.31 -18.64
C THR A 97 -0.73 13.74 -19.49
N THR A 98 -0.96 13.61 -20.79
CA THR A 98 0.08 13.17 -21.75
C THR A 98 1.32 14.06 -21.71
N ASN A 99 1.17 15.37 -21.50
CA ASN A 99 2.32 16.27 -21.40
C ASN A 99 3.16 15.97 -20.15
N ASP A 100 2.53 15.70 -19.01
CA ASP A 100 3.23 15.35 -17.77
C ASP A 100 3.95 14.00 -17.89
N VAL A 101 3.40 13.06 -18.66
CA VAL A 101 4.09 11.79 -18.98
C VAL A 101 5.33 12.02 -19.85
N ILE A 102 5.24 12.93 -20.83
CA ILE A 102 6.33 13.21 -21.78
C ILE A 102 7.44 14.04 -21.12
N PHE A 103 7.07 15.08 -20.38
CA PHE A 103 8.00 16.08 -19.86
C PHE A 103 8.33 15.92 -18.38
N GLY A 104 7.70 14.96 -17.69
CA GLY A 104 7.75 14.82 -16.25
C GLY A 104 6.64 15.64 -15.58
N GLY A 105 5.98 15.02 -14.61
CA GLY A 105 4.97 15.64 -13.75
C GLY A 105 5.49 15.95 -12.35
#